data_AF-A0A7K4ABE2-F1
#
_entry.id   AF-A0A7K4ABE2-F1
#
_cell.length_a   1.000
_cell.length_b   1.000
_cell.length_c   1.000
_cell.angle_alpha   90.00
_cell.angle_beta   90.00
_cell.angle_gamma   90.00
#
_symmetry.space_group_name_H-M   'P 1'
#
loop_
_entity.id
_entity.type
_entity.pdbx_description
1 polymer ?
#
loop_
_entity_poly.entity_id
_entity_poly.type
_entity_poly.pdbx_seq_one_letter_code
_entity_poly.pdbx_strand_id
1 'polypeptide(L)'
;AGGRFDDSTWEGELKVRTITLDQLIADHGCPEFIKIDVEGHELKVLEGLSTPVKSLSFEYTPEDIETAIKCIERLQSIGNFYYDSSPGETFVMNIGKYVEPDDIIDSLLSIANRDGEPSGDVYAILTHNYS
;
A
#
# COMPACT_ATOMS: atom_id res chain seq x y z
N ALA A 1 11.92 -13.75 -18.11
CA ALA A 1 11.40 -12.77 -17.14
C ALA A 1 12.32 -11.57 -17.21
N GLY A 2 11.90 -10.51 -17.89
CA GLY A 2 12.58 -9.21 -17.86
C GLY A 2 11.66 -8.30 -17.07
N GLY A 3 12.06 -7.94 -15.86
CA GLY A 3 11.28 -7.05 -14.99
C GLY A 3 11.43 -5.60 -15.43
N ARG A 4 10.59 -4.71 -14.88
CA ARG A 4 10.59 -3.26 -15.12
C ARG A 4 11.95 -2.56 -14.92
N PHE A 5 12.92 -3.22 -14.29
CA PHE A 5 14.24 -2.68 -13.98
C PHE A 5 15.41 -3.42 -14.67
N ASP A 6 15.16 -4.13 -15.79
CA ASP A 6 16.17 -4.96 -16.48
C ASP A 6 17.45 -4.19 -16.90
N ASP A 7 17.36 -2.87 -17.07
CA ASP A 7 18.50 -1.98 -17.39
C ASP A 7 19.13 -1.29 -16.15
N SER A 8 18.71 -1.62 -14.92
CA SER A 8 19.22 -1.00 -13.70
C SER A 8 20.43 -1.76 -13.15
N THR A 9 21.62 -1.16 -13.26
CA THR A 9 22.81 -1.62 -12.52
C THR A 9 22.79 -1.10 -11.09
N TRP A 10 22.40 -1.96 -10.15
CA TRP A 10 22.51 -1.71 -8.72
C TRP A 10 23.95 -1.95 -8.26
N GLU A 11 24.72 -0.88 -8.05
CA GLU A 11 26.09 -1.00 -7.54
C GLU A 11 26.12 -0.97 -6.00
N GLY A 12 26.33 -2.15 -5.40
CA GLY A 12 26.65 -2.31 -3.98
C GLY A 12 25.45 -2.43 -3.04
N GLU A 13 25.71 -2.96 -1.84
CA GLU A 13 24.73 -3.08 -0.75
C GLU A 13 25.15 -2.17 0.42
N LEU A 14 24.20 -1.41 0.95
CA LEU A 14 24.39 -0.57 2.13
C LEU A 14 23.49 -1.05 3.26
N LYS A 15 24.08 -1.27 4.44
CA LYS A 15 23.32 -1.55 5.65
C LYS A 15 22.82 -0.24 6.26
N VAL A 16 21.50 -0.04 6.23
CA VAL A 16 20.84 1.09 6.87
C VAL A 16 20.06 0.63 8.11
N ARG A 17 19.98 1.49 9.12
CA ARG A 17 19.09 1.28 10.26
C ARG A 17 17.68 1.69 9.85
N THR A 18 16.71 0.81 10.06
CA THR A 18 15.29 1.13 9.86
C THR A 18 14.65 1.60 11.17
N ILE A 19 13.56 2.35 11.04
CA ILE A 19 12.64 2.76 12.11
C ILE A 19 11.24 2.25 11.77
N THR A 20 10.31 2.30 12.73
CA THR A 20 8.91 1.88 12.53
C THR A 20 7.98 3.09 12.40
N LEU A 21 6.79 2.87 11.84
CA LEU A 21 5.75 3.90 11.83
C LEU A 21 5.33 4.28 13.25
N ASP A 22 5.25 3.33 14.18
CA ASP A 22 4.98 3.63 15.59
C ASP A 22 6.01 4.59 16.20
N GLN A 23 7.30 4.39 15.90
CA GLN A 23 8.35 5.28 16.40
C GLN A 23 8.20 6.69 15.81
N LEU A 24 7.92 6.81 14.50
CA LEU A 24 7.67 8.09 13.86
C LEU A 24 6.44 8.80 14.45
N ILE A 25 5.36 8.06 14.72
CA ILE A 25 4.14 8.59 15.35
C ILE A 25 4.42 9.05 16.79
N ALA A 26 5.23 8.30 17.55
CA ALA A 26 5.60 8.68 18.91
C ALA A 26 6.44 9.98 18.94
N ASP A 27 7.36 10.14 17.98
CA ASP A 27 8.29 11.27 17.95
C ASP A 27 7.67 12.54 17.33
N HIS A 28 6.72 12.39 16.39
CA HIS A 28 6.19 13.50 15.59
C HIS A 28 4.68 13.71 15.70
N GLY A 29 3.97 12.81 16.39
CA GLY A 29 2.50 12.79 16.43
C GLY A 29 1.89 12.00 15.28
N CYS A 30 0.59 11.71 15.38
CA CYS A 30 -0.14 10.96 14.37
C CYS A 30 -0.43 11.84 13.14
N PRO A 31 0.04 11.47 11.94
CA PRO A 31 -0.25 12.23 10.73
C PRO A 31 -1.68 11.98 10.24
N GLU A 32 -2.23 12.95 9.51
CA GLU A 32 -3.53 12.80 8.85
C GLU A 32 -3.47 11.82 7.66
N PHE A 33 -2.30 11.70 7.02
CA PHE A 33 -2.05 10.83 5.86
C PHE A 33 -0.61 10.31 5.83
N ILE A 34 -0.43 9.07 5.39
CA ILE A 34 0.88 8.42 5.17
C ILE A 34 0.94 7.91 3.73
N LYS A 35 2.01 8.21 2.97
CA LYS A 35 2.35 7.50 1.73
C LYS A 35 3.45 6.50 2.03
N ILE A 36 3.24 5.25 1.62
CA ILE A 36 4.21 4.17 1.69
C ILE A 36 4.60 3.85 0.25
N ASP A 37 5.89 3.96 -0.04
CA ASP A 37 6.48 3.74 -1.35
C ASP A 37 7.92 3.31 -1.10
N VAL A 38 8.12 1.99 -0.94
CA VAL A 38 9.36 1.44 -0.40
C VAL A 38 9.84 0.24 -1.20
N GLU A 39 9.47 0.19 -2.49
CA GLU A 39 10.00 -0.72 -3.50
C GLU A 39 9.91 -2.19 -3.05
N GLY A 40 8.71 -2.63 -2.63
CA GLY A 40 8.43 -4.03 -2.26
C GLY A 40 8.53 -4.33 -0.76
N HIS A 41 8.66 -3.32 0.09
CA HIS A 41 8.73 -3.47 1.56
C HIS A 41 7.49 -2.92 2.28
N GLU A 42 6.39 -2.70 1.55
CA GLU A 42 5.17 -2.03 2.03
C GLU A 42 4.60 -2.77 3.24
N LEU A 43 4.51 -4.09 3.15
CA LEU A 43 4.02 -4.92 4.26
C LEU A 43 4.87 -4.75 5.51
N LYS A 44 6.20 -4.69 5.38
CA LYS A 44 7.10 -4.56 6.52
C LYS A 44 7.00 -3.18 7.19
N VAL A 45 6.71 -2.14 6.41
CA VAL A 45 6.39 -0.82 6.95
C VAL A 45 5.08 -0.88 7.76
N LEU A 46 4.05 -1.54 7.21
CA LEU A 46 2.74 -1.70 7.87
C LEU A 46 2.79 -2.61 9.11
N GLU A 47 3.68 -3.61 9.15
CA GLU A 47 3.94 -4.41 10.35
C GLU A 47 4.39 -3.54 11.52
N GLY A 48 5.10 -2.45 11.25
CA GLY A 48 5.54 -1.46 12.22
C GLY A 48 4.49 -0.40 12.62
N LEU A 49 3.23 -0.55 12.21
CA LEU A 49 2.10 0.31 12.59
C LEU A 49 1.12 -0.44 13.49
N SER A 50 1.14 -0.17 14.79
CA SER A 50 0.32 -0.89 15.78
C SER A 50 -1.09 -0.31 15.96
N THR A 51 -1.32 0.94 15.58
CA THR A 51 -2.61 1.62 15.75
C THR A 51 -3.11 2.19 14.42
N PRO A 52 -4.43 2.19 14.18
CA PRO A 52 -4.95 2.67 12.91
C PRO A 52 -4.76 4.20 12.79
N VAL A 53 -4.36 4.63 11.60
CA VAL A 53 -4.27 6.06 11.22
C VAL A 53 -5.48 6.45 10.40
N LYS A 54 -5.74 7.76 10.27
CA LYS A 54 -6.90 8.27 9.55
C LYS A 54 -6.93 7.83 8.08
N SER A 55 -5.79 7.92 7.39
CA SER A 55 -5.68 7.50 6.00
C SER A 55 -4.23 7.22 5.62
N LEU A 56 -4.04 6.36 4.61
CA LEU A 56 -2.73 6.11 4.01
C LEU A 56 -2.84 5.60 2.58
N SER A 57 -1.71 5.49 1.90
CA SER A 57 -1.58 4.76 0.63
C SER A 57 -0.33 3.91 0.62
N PHE A 58 -0.34 2.81 -0.13
CA PHE A 58 0.82 1.98 -0.41
C PHE A 58 0.85 1.57 -1.88
N GLU A 59 2.07 1.43 -2.42
CA GLU A 59 2.25 1.01 -3.82
C GLU A 59 1.83 -0.47 -3.99
N TYR A 60 1.24 -0.80 -5.14
CA TYR A 60 1.11 -2.15 -5.65
C TYR A 60 1.81 -2.27 -7.00
N THR A 61 2.34 -3.46 -7.29
CA THR A 61 2.83 -3.82 -8.62
C THR A 61 2.04 -5.02 -9.15
N PRO A 62 1.66 -5.07 -10.44
CA PRO A 62 0.97 -6.22 -11.01
C PRO A 62 1.75 -7.53 -10.84
N GLU A 63 3.08 -7.45 -10.80
CA GLU A 63 3.99 -8.58 -10.62
C GLU A 63 4.00 -9.14 -9.19
N ASP A 64 3.57 -8.36 -8.19
CA ASP A 64 3.50 -8.75 -6.78
C ASP A 64 2.22 -8.27 -6.07
N ILE A 65 1.06 -8.58 -6.67
CA ILE A 65 -0.24 -8.28 -6.06
C ILE A 65 -0.45 -9.02 -4.73
N GLU A 66 0.24 -10.14 -4.49
CA GLU A 66 0.16 -10.87 -3.23
C GLU A 66 0.64 -10.01 -2.04
N THR A 67 1.70 -9.21 -2.22
CA THR A 67 2.15 -8.25 -1.20
C THR A 67 1.11 -7.18 -0.93
N ALA A 68 0.44 -6.65 -1.97
CA ALA A 68 -0.64 -5.68 -1.81
C ALA A 68 -1.84 -6.25 -1.03
N ILE A 69 -2.21 -7.50 -1.28
CA ILE A 69 -3.27 -8.20 -0.53
C ILE A 69 -2.89 -8.33 0.95
N LYS A 70 -1.65 -8.76 1.25
CA LYS A 70 -1.15 -8.84 2.64
C LYS A 70 -1.15 -7.48 3.32
N CYS A 71 -0.90 -6.39 2.60
CA CYS A 71 -1.01 -5.03 3.14
C CYS A 71 -2.46 -4.70 3.56
N ILE A 72 -3.45 -5.07 2.74
CA ILE A 72 -4.88 -4.91 3.05
C ILE A 72 -5.25 -5.73 4.29
N GLU A 73 -4.88 -7.01 4.33
CA GLU A 73 -5.12 -7.87 5.49
C GLU A 73 -4.48 -7.30 6.77
N ARG A 74 -3.24 -6.80 6.65
CA ARG A 74 -2.52 -6.19 7.77
C ARG A 74 -3.24 -4.94 8.28
N LEU A 75 -3.78 -4.10 7.41
CA LEU A 75 -4.55 -2.92 7.80
C LEU A 75 -5.88 -3.31 8.46
N GLN A 76 -6.59 -4.29 7.89
CA GLN A 76 -7.84 -4.79 8.48
C GLN A 76 -7.65 -5.41 9.87
N SER A 77 -6.46 -5.92 10.20
CA SER A 77 -6.18 -6.42 11.55
C SER A 77 -6.06 -5.32 12.63
N ILE A 78 -5.89 -4.05 12.24
CA ILE A 78 -5.76 -2.92 13.19
C ILE A 78 -6.87 -1.87 13.09
N GLY A 79 -7.68 -1.89 12.05
CA GLY A 79 -8.79 -0.95 11.90
C GLY A 79 -9.72 -1.31 10.75
N ASN A 80 -10.90 -0.69 10.73
CA ASN A 80 -11.87 -0.89 9.65
C ASN A 80 -11.60 0.08 8.51
N PHE A 81 -10.79 -0.33 7.53
CA PHE A 81 -10.45 0.50 6.38
C PHE A 81 -11.30 0.16 5.17
N TYR A 82 -11.54 1.19 4.35
CA TYR A 82 -12.13 1.07 3.03
C TYR A 82 -11.13 1.61 2.00
N TYR A 83 -11.25 1.14 0.77
CA TYR A 83 -10.17 1.26 -0.21
C TYR A 83 -10.64 1.77 -1.57
N ASP A 84 -9.75 2.46 -2.27
CA ASP A 84 -9.81 2.69 -3.72
C ASP A 84 -8.38 2.54 -4.26
N SER A 85 -8.20 2.52 -5.58
CA SER A 85 -6.88 2.46 -6.19
C SER A 85 -6.72 3.49 -7.29
N SER A 86 -5.48 3.92 -7.54
CA SER A 86 -5.11 4.76 -8.67
C SER A 86 -4.03 4.05 -9.48
N PRO A 87 -4.28 3.68 -10.74
CA PRO A 87 -3.29 3.04 -11.59
C PRO A 87 -2.27 4.07 -12.10
N GLY A 88 -0.99 3.69 -12.09
CA GLY A 88 0.14 4.51 -12.47
C GLY A 88 0.16 5.87 -11.78
N GLU A 89 0.71 6.85 -12.47
CA GLU A 89 0.69 8.26 -12.04
C GLU A 89 -0.54 8.99 -12.59
N THR A 90 -1.67 8.30 -12.75
CA THR A 90 -2.89 8.94 -13.28
C THR A 90 -3.49 9.92 -12.28
N PHE A 91 -3.28 9.68 -10.97
CA PHE A 91 -3.91 10.42 -9.86
C PHE A 91 -5.45 10.43 -9.94
N VAL A 92 -6.02 9.41 -10.57
CA VAL A 92 -7.47 9.25 -10.74
C VAL A 92 -7.88 7.95 -10.06
N MET A 93 -8.87 8.05 -9.17
CA MET A 93 -9.46 6.90 -8.50
C MET A 93 -10.17 5.99 -9.51
N ASN A 94 -9.80 4.72 -9.51
CA ASN A 94 -10.26 3.70 -10.45
C ASN A 94 -11.72 3.32 -10.20
N ILE A 95 -12.11 3.17 -8.93
CA ILE A 95 -13.46 2.77 -8.55
C ILE A 95 -14.35 4.01 -8.38
N GLY A 96 -13.77 5.11 -7.90
CA GLY A 96 -14.47 6.38 -7.68
C GLY A 96 -15.29 6.41 -6.38
N LYS A 97 -15.08 5.43 -5.51
CA LYS A 97 -15.62 5.32 -4.16
C LYS A 97 -14.77 4.36 -3.35
N TYR A 98 -14.67 4.61 -2.05
CA TYR A 98 -14.04 3.69 -1.13
C TYR A 98 -14.93 2.45 -0.91
N VAL A 99 -14.38 1.27 -1.15
CA VAL A 99 -15.04 -0.04 -1.10
C VAL A 99 -14.49 -0.93 0.01
N GLU A 100 -15.18 -2.04 0.27
CA GLU A 100 -14.79 -3.03 1.28
C GLU A 100 -13.48 -3.75 0.89
N PRO A 101 -12.79 -4.40 1.83
CA PRO A 101 -11.54 -5.12 1.58
C PRO A 101 -11.65 -6.15 0.44
N ASP A 102 -12.73 -6.93 0.42
CA ASP A 102 -12.92 -7.98 -0.58
C ASP A 102 -13.06 -7.39 -2.00
N ASP A 103 -13.77 -6.26 -2.13
CA ASP A 103 -13.98 -5.59 -3.42
C ASP A 103 -12.66 -5.05 -4.01
N ILE A 104 -11.79 -4.47 -3.17
CA ILE A 104 -10.49 -3.98 -3.65
C ILE A 104 -9.53 -5.14 -3.94
N ILE A 105 -9.58 -6.22 -3.18
CA ILE A 105 -8.79 -7.44 -3.43
C ILE A 105 -9.18 -8.03 -4.80
N ASP A 106 -10.47 -8.15 -5.08
CA ASP A 106 -10.97 -8.61 -6.37
C ASP A 106 -10.51 -7.70 -7.53
N SER A 107 -10.51 -6.38 -7.33
CA SER A 107 -9.98 -5.42 -8.30
C SER A 107 -8.49 -5.62 -8.56
N LEU A 108 -7.67 -5.84 -7.52
CA LEU A 108 -6.23 -6.06 -7.65
C LEU A 108 -5.92 -7.40 -8.33
N LEU A 109 -6.66 -8.46 -8.01
CA LEU A 109 -6.55 -9.75 -8.70
C LEU A 109 -6.92 -9.62 -10.18
N SER A 110 -7.91 -8.80 -10.52
CA SER A 110 -8.25 -8.51 -11.92
C SER A 110 -7.11 -7.79 -12.65
N ILE A 111 -6.40 -6.87 -11.98
CA ILE A 111 -5.21 -6.20 -12.52
C ILE A 111 -4.09 -7.20 -12.80
N ALA A 112 -3.74 -8.08 -11.86
CA ALA A 112 -2.70 -9.10 -12.03
C ALA A 112 -2.94 -10.06 -13.22
N ASN A 113 -4.19 -10.27 -13.62
CA ASN A 113 -4.54 -11.15 -14.74
C ASN A 113 -4.46 -10.47 -16.12
N ARG A 114 -4.06 -9.20 -16.20
CA ARG A 114 -3.96 -8.43 -17.45
C ARG A 114 -2.51 -8.11 -17.76
N ASP A 115 -2.12 -8.31 -19.01
CA ASP A 115 -0.77 -8.00 -19.49
C ASP A 115 -0.57 -6.49 -19.62
N GLY A 116 0.57 -5.99 -19.15
CA GLY A 116 1.00 -4.61 -19.39
C GLY A 116 0.37 -3.56 -18.47
N GLU A 117 -0.29 -3.97 -17.39
CA GLU A 117 -0.83 -3.02 -16.41
C GLU A 117 0.28 -2.23 -15.69
N PRO A 118 0.02 -0.96 -15.33
CA PRO A 118 0.95 -0.19 -14.52
C PRO A 118 0.91 -0.62 -13.04
N SER A 119 2.01 -0.37 -12.32
CA SER A 119 1.96 -0.22 -10.86
C SER A 119 1.03 0.92 -10.49
N GLY A 120 0.66 1.04 -9.22
CA GLY A 120 -0.19 2.13 -8.75
C GLY A 120 -0.27 2.16 -7.24
N ASP A 121 -1.21 2.93 -6.73
CA ASP A 121 -1.42 3.08 -5.28
C ASP A 121 -2.77 2.53 -4.86
N VAL A 122 -2.79 1.79 -3.75
CA VAL A 122 -4.00 1.52 -2.99
C VAL A 122 -4.13 2.59 -1.91
N TYR A 123 -5.27 3.27 -1.87
CA TYR A 123 -5.60 4.25 -0.84
C TYR A 123 -6.52 3.62 0.18
N ALA A 124 -6.21 3.79 1.47
CA ALA A 124 -7.00 3.29 2.58
C ALA A 124 -7.48 4.45 3.46
N ILE A 125 -8.77 4.46 3.80
CA ILE A 125 -9.36 5.39 4.77
C ILE A 125 -9.96 4.64 5.94
N LEU A 126 -9.67 5.10 7.16
CA LEU A 126 -10.27 4.55 8.36
C LEU A 126 -11.72 5.03 8.45
N THR A 127 -12.66 4.09 8.49
CA THR A 127 -14.05 4.43 8.75
C THR A 127 -14.32 4.37 10.24
N HIS A 128 -14.97 5.40 10.75
CA HIS A 128 -15.54 5.35 12.09
C HIS A 128 -16.97 4.86 11.94
N ASN A 129 -17.25 3.65 12.43
CA ASN A 129 -18.62 3.26 12.70
C ASN A 129 -19.15 4.25 13.74
N TYR A 130 -19.95 5.23 13.32
CA TYR A 130 -20.87 5.86 14.25
C TYR A 130 -21.80 4.74 14.72
N SER A 131 -21.68 4.42 16.01
CA SER A 131 -22.55 3.47 16.71
C SER A 131 -24.01 3.92 16.62
#